data_AF-A0A6H1LAE4-F1
#
_entry.id   AF-A0A6H1LAE4-F1
#
_cell.length_a   1.000
_cell.length_b   1.000
_cell.length_c   1.000
_cell.angle_alpha   90.00
_cell.angle_beta   90.00
_cell.angle_gamma   90.00
#
_symmetry.space_group_name_H-M   'P 1'
#
loop_
_entity.id
_entity.type
_entity.pdbx_description
1 polymer ?
#
loop_
_entity_poly.entity_id
_entity_poly.type
_entity_poly.pdbx_seq_one_letter_code
_entity_poly.pdbx_strand_id
1 'polypeptide(L)' 'MLGRKRLDDRTVLNGIVWRFRTGVAWRDVPERYGSWDTLHTRFRRWAQDGTFERMLNAAQAQADAAGGIG' A
#
# COMPACT_ATOMS: atom_id res chain seq x y z
N MET A 1 -21.52 -14.98 -12.52
CA MET A 1 -21.00 -13.61 -12.35
C MET A 1 -19.64 -13.70 -11.68
N LEU A 2 -18.52 -13.66 -12.41
CA LEU A 2 -17.21 -13.63 -11.75
C LEU A 2 -17.06 -12.27 -11.05
N GLY A 3 -17.02 -12.30 -9.73
CA GLY A 3 -16.76 -11.12 -8.91
C GLY A 3 -15.45 -10.47 -9.37
N ARG A 4 -15.48 -9.14 -9.56
CA ARG A 4 -14.35 -8.31 -10.01
C ARG A 4 -13.07 -8.75 -9.29
N LYS A 5 -12.05 -9.18 -10.05
CA LYS A 5 -10.76 -9.67 -9.52
C LYS A 5 -10.26 -8.65 -8.48
N ARG A 6 -10.11 -9.08 -7.22
CA ARG A 6 -9.61 -8.21 -6.14
C ARG A 6 -8.29 -7.60 -6.60
N LEU A 7 -8.17 -6.28 -6.52
CA LEU A 7 -6.90 -5.60 -6.72
C LEU A 7 -5.88 -6.19 -5.73
N ASP A 8 -4.71 -6.52 -6.25
CA ASP A 8 -3.61 -7.06 -5.46
C ASP A 8 -3.15 -6.02 -4.43
N ASP A 9 -2.90 -6.45 -3.19
CA ASP A 9 -2.55 -5.54 -2.09
C ASP A 9 -1.22 -4.80 -2.37
N ARG A 10 -0.29 -5.38 -3.15
CA ARG A 10 0.94 -4.72 -3.57
C ARG A 10 0.67 -3.56 -4.53
N THR A 11 -0.28 -3.74 -5.45
CA THR A 11 -0.70 -2.67 -6.38
C THR A 11 -1.31 -1.49 -5.63
N VAL A 12 -2.17 -1.78 -4.64
CA VAL A 12 -2.76 -0.74 -3.78
C VAL A 12 -1.69 -0.02 -2.97
N LEU A 13 -0.77 -0.78 -2.34
CA LEU A 13 0.33 -0.21 -1.57
C LEU A 13 1.20 0.70 -2.44
N ASN A 14 1.52 0.27 -3.67
CA ASN A 14 2.28 1.07 -4.61
C ASN A 14 1.57 2.38 -4.99
N GLY A 15 0.24 2.36 -5.13
CA GLY A 15 -0.56 3.56 -5.38
C GLY A 15 -0.53 4.54 -4.20
N ILE A 16 -0.65 4.02 -2.98
CA ILE A 16 -0.55 4.79 -1.74
C ILE A 16 0.85 5.43 -1.63
N VAL A 17 1.92 4.66 -1.82
CA VAL A 17 3.31 5.15 -1.78
C VAL A 17 3.55 6.21 -2.86
N TRP A 18 3.08 5.98 -4.09
CA TRP A 18 3.24 6.93 -5.18
C TRP A 18 2.56 8.27 -4.87
N ARG A 19 1.35 8.23 -4.29
CA ARG A 19 0.65 9.44 -3.84
C ARG A 19 1.48 10.23 -2.84
N PHE A 20 2.03 9.57 -1.82
CA PHE A 20 2.81 10.27 -0.79
C PHE A 20 4.15 10.78 -1.30
N ARG A 21 4.78 10.06 -2.24
CA ARG A 21 6.03 10.48 -2.88
C ARG A 21 5.86 11.72 -3.78
N THR A 22 4.70 11.85 -4.42
CA THR A 22 4.42 12.93 -5.39
C THR A 22 3.62 14.08 -4.80
N GLY A 23 2.92 13.87 -3.68
CA GLY A 23 2.10 14.88 -3.02
C GLY A 23 0.78 15.21 -3.72
N VAL A 24 0.42 14.50 -4.79
CA VAL A 24 -0.80 14.80 -5.55
C VAL A 24 -2.06 14.41 -4.80
N ALA A 25 -3.20 14.94 -5.24
CA ALA A 25 -4.49 14.53 -4.72
C ALA A 25 -4.78 13.07 -5.07
N TRP A 26 -5.57 12.38 -4.24
CA TRP A 26 -5.93 10.97 -4.47
C TRP A 26 -6.53 10.73 -5.86
N ARG A 27 -7.33 11.68 -6.36
CA ARG A 27 -7.98 11.63 -7.67
C ARG A 27 -7.01 11.62 -8.85
N ASP A 28 -5.79 12.13 -8.64
CA ASP A 28 -4.76 12.25 -9.67
C ASP A 28 -3.78 11.08 -9.63
N VAL A 29 -4.01 10.09 -8.76
CA VAL A 29 -3.19 8.87 -8.72
C VAL A 29 -3.46 8.04 -9.97
N PRO A 30 -2.41 7.57 -10.69
CA PRO A 30 -2.57 6.78 -11.91
C PRO A 30 -3.47 5.55 -11.71
N GLU A 31 -4.44 5.39 -12.60
CA GLU A 31 -5.46 4.32 -12.55
C GLU A 31 -4.85 2.90 -12.59
N ARG A 32 -3.61 2.76 -13.05
CA ARG A 32 -2.85 1.48 -12.97
C ARG A 32 -2.75 0.93 -11.55
N TYR A 33 -2.92 1.77 -10.53
CA TYR A 33 -2.93 1.38 -9.12
C TYR A 33 -4.33 1.03 -8.58
N GLY A 34 -5.37 1.19 -9.40
CA GLY A 34 -6.77 1.08 -9.02
C GLY A 34 -7.44 2.43 -8.84
N SER A 35 -8.74 2.40 -8.53
CA SER A 35 -9.51 3.63 -8.30
C SER A 35 -9.03 4.38 -7.07
N TRP A 36 -9.05 5.71 -7.13
CA TRP A 36 -8.66 6.57 -6.01
C TRP A 36 -9.45 6.27 -4.73
N ASP A 37 -10.72 5.89 -4.86
CA ASP A 37 -11.59 5.52 -3.73
C ASP A 37 -11.13 4.24 -3.02
N THR A 38 -10.68 3.24 -3.80
CA THR A 38 -10.10 2.01 -3.26
C THR A 38 -8.81 2.31 -2.51
N LEU A 39 -7.93 3.14 -3.09
CA LEU A 39 -6.67 3.53 -2.49
C LEU A 39 -6.88 4.29 -1.17
N HIS A 40 -7.78 5.27 -1.16
CA HIS A 40 -8.09 6.06 0.03
C HIS A 40 -8.72 5.20 1.13
N THR A 41 -9.69 4.35 0.79
CA THR A 41 -10.35 3.45 1.74
C THR A 41 -9.36 2.44 2.34
N ARG A 42 -8.47 1.87 1.52
CA ARG A 42 -7.45 0.94 2.01
C ARG A 42 -6.40 1.63 2.86
N PHE A 43 -5.92 2.80 2.46
CA PHE A 43 -5.02 3.60 3.29
C PHE A 43 -5.65 3.84 4.67
N ARG A 44 -6.89 4.34 4.70
CA ARG A 44 -7.58 4.64 5.95
C ARG A 44 -7.78 3.39 6.82
N ARG A 45 -8.15 2.26 6.24
CA ARG A 45 -8.35 1.00 6.95
C ARG A 45 -7.03 0.46 7.52
N TRP A 46 -5.98 0.41 6.70
CA TRP A 46 -4.68 -0.11 7.08
C TRP A 46 -3.96 0.74 8.14
N ALA A 47 -4.20 2.05 8.14
CA ALA A 47 -3.74 2.93 9.20
C ALA A 47 -4.47 2.68 10.52
N GLN A 48 -5.77 2.35 10.48
CA GLN A 48 -6.56 2.10 11.69
C GLN A 48 -6.33 0.70 12.28
N ASP A 49 -6.13 -0.31 11.43
CA ASP A 49 -6.01 -1.71 11.87
C ASP A 49 -4.55 -2.17 12.05
N GLY A 50 -3.58 -1.24 12.00
CA GLY A 50 -2.15 -1.49 12.20
C GLY A 50 -1.48 -2.30 11.09
N THR A 51 -2.10 -2.40 9.90
CA THR A 51 -1.51 -3.14 8.78
C THR A 51 -0.18 -2.55 8.35
N PHE A 52 -0.03 -1.22 8.33
CA PHE A 52 1.26 -0.60 7.98
C PHE A 52 2.37 -0.96 8.97
N GLU A 53 2.08 -0.98 10.27
CA GLU A 53 3.04 -1.39 11.30
C GLU A 53 3.47 -2.84 11.11
N ARG A 54 2.51 -3.75 10.85
CA ARG A 54 2.82 -5.16 10.57
C ARG A 54 3.68 -5.32 9.31
N MET A 55 3.39 -4.57 8.24
CA MET A 55 4.18 -4.58 7.01
C MET A 55 5.62 -4.10 7.26
N LEU A 56 5.78 -3.02 8.03
CA LEU A 56 7.09 -2.48 8.39
C LEU A 56 7.90 -3.48 9.24
N ASN A 57 7.28 -4.04 10.28
CA ASN A 57 7.93 -5.02 11.16
C ASN A 57 8.37 -6.26 10.38
N ALA A 58 7.53 -6.75 9.46
CA ALA A 58 7.89 -7.88 8.60
C ALA A 58 9.06 -7.54 7.67
N ALA A 59 9.06 -6.34 7.07
CA ALA A 59 10.15 -5.89 6.21
C ALA A 59 11.47 -5.73 6.98
N GLN A 60 11.42 -5.21 8.21
CA GLN A 60 12.60 -5.08 9.06
C GLN A 60 13.15 -6.45 9.47
N ALA A 61 12.28 -7.36 9.92
CA ALA A 61 12.69 -8.73 10.26
C ALA A 61 13.34 -9.45 9.08
N GLN A 62 12.84 -9.23 7.85
CA GLN A 62 13.44 -9.76 6.64
C GLN A 62 14.83 -9.15 6.35
N ALA A 63 14.99 -7.84 6.57
CA ALA A 63 16.28 -7.16 6.39
C ALA A 63 17.32 -7.65 7.42
N ASP A 64 16.91 -7.78 8.70
CA ASP A 64 17.78 -8.27 9.78
C ASP A 64 18.23 -9.72 9.51
N ALA A 65 17.30 -10.57 9.08
CA ALA A 65 17.61 -11.95 8.68
C ALA A 65 18.52 -12.04 7.44
N ALA A 66 18.52 -11.01 6.58
CA ALA A 66 19.38 -10.92 5.41
C ALA A 66 20.79 -10.36 5.72
N GLY A 67 21.07 -9.97 6.97
CA GLY A 67 22.43 -9.68 7.44
C GLY A 67 22.98 -8.27 7.18
N GLY A 68 22.14 -7.25 7.03
CA GLY A 68 22.58 -5.83 7.05
C GLY A 68 21.45 -4.98 7.61
N ILE A 69 21.64 -4.17 8.65
CA ILE A 69 22.63 -3.09 8.75
C ILE A 69 23.09 -2.96 10.21
N GLY A 70 24.38 -3.17 10.44
CA GLY A 70 25.16 -2.58 11.53
C GLY A 70 26.26 -1.71 10.93
#